data_AF-S9RIM4-F1
#
_entry.id   AF-S9RIM4-F1
#
_cell.length_a   1.000
_cell.length_b   1.000
_cell.length_c   1.000
_cell.angle_alpha   90.00
_cell.angle_beta   90.00
_cell.angle_gamma   90.00
#
_symmetry.space_group_name_H-M   'P 1'
#
loop_
_entity.id
_entity.type
_entity.pdbx_description
1 polymer ?
#
loop_
_entity_poly.entity_id
_entity_poly.type
_entity_poly.pdbx_seq_one_letter_code
_entity_poly.pdbx_strand_id
1 'polypeptide(L)'
;MTTETSGNFETAAFFTFLLTQEGYSEIRDLEDGRFACLLDLMFTTAIIVGRIGDTSGYDDRWCYKTYEMAKDALTAWDGVGEPDGWHRHPLTGRRREFDDLGELTREYVTT
;
A
#
# COMPACT_ATOMS: atom_id res chain seq x y z
N MET A 1 30.20 -14.86 13.39
CA MET A 1 29.64 -15.24 12.07
C MET A 1 28.16 -14.95 12.15
N THR A 2 27.78 -13.71 11.86
CA THR A 2 26.42 -13.19 12.09
C THR A 2 25.64 -13.26 10.78
N THR A 3 24.55 -14.02 10.83
CA THR A 3 23.49 -14.16 9.83
C THR A 3 22.74 -12.85 9.67
N GLU A 4 23.29 -11.89 8.93
CA GLU A 4 22.57 -10.67 8.50
C GLU A 4 22.38 -10.60 6.98
N THR A 5 23.10 -11.45 6.23
CA THR A 5 23.07 -11.40 4.77
C THR A 5 21.87 -12.12 4.14
N SER A 6 21.30 -13.13 4.81
CA SER A 6 20.21 -13.96 4.25
C SER A 6 18.88 -13.19 4.11
N GLY A 7 18.53 -12.34 5.07
CA GLY A 7 17.26 -11.57 5.04
C GLY A 7 17.20 -10.55 3.91
N ASN A 8 18.34 -9.93 3.56
CA ASN A 8 18.38 -8.91 2.50
C ASN A 8 18.21 -9.53 1.10
N PHE A 9 18.73 -10.74 0.86
CA PHE A 9 18.57 -11.41 -0.44
C PHE A 9 17.15 -11.93 -0.65
N GLU A 10 16.52 -12.51 0.38
CA GLU A 10 15.14 -12.97 0.30
C GLU A 10 14.18 -11.79 0.08
N THR A 11 14.38 -10.68 0.79
CA THR A 11 13.61 -9.45 0.61
C THR A 11 13.79 -8.88 -0.80
N ALA A 12 15.03 -8.79 -1.30
CA ALA A 12 15.30 -8.32 -2.65
C ALA A 12 14.68 -9.21 -3.73
N ALA A 13 14.71 -10.53 -3.55
CA ALA A 13 14.07 -11.48 -4.46
C ALA A 13 12.54 -11.31 -4.47
N PHE A 14 11.95 -11.13 -3.29
CA PHE A 14 10.51 -10.90 -3.15
C PHE A 14 10.08 -9.57 -3.79
N PHE A 15 10.81 -8.47 -3.56
CA PHE A 15 10.52 -7.20 -4.20
C PHE A 15 10.71 -7.26 -5.72
N THR A 16 11.72 -7.98 -6.21
CA THR A 16 11.89 -8.23 -7.65
C THR A 16 10.70 -8.97 -8.23
N PHE A 17 10.19 -9.98 -7.54
CA PHE A 17 8.98 -10.70 -7.94
C PHE A 17 7.78 -9.75 -8.03
N LEU A 18 7.53 -8.95 -7.00
CA LEU A 18 6.42 -7.98 -6.98
C LEU A 18 6.51 -6.97 -8.13
N LEU A 19 7.70 -6.39 -8.39
CA LEU A 19 7.91 -5.39 -9.44
C LEU A 19 7.80 -5.97 -10.86
N THR A 20 8.24 -7.21 -11.07
CA THR A 20 8.42 -7.75 -12.42
C THR A 20 7.33 -8.73 -12.85
N GLN A 21 6.65 -9.38 -11.91
CA GLN A 21 5.66 -10.43 -12.21
C GLN A 21 4.24 -10.01 -11.82
N GLU A 22 4.09 -9.23 -10.76
CA GLU A 22 2.78 -8.96 -10.15
C GLU A 22 2.25 -7.54 -10.42
N GLY A 23 3.03 -6.70 -11.10
CA GLY A 23 2.60 -5.36 -11.53
C GLY A 23 2.57 -4.30 -10.43
N TYR A 24 3.25 -4.55 -9.31
CA TYR A 24 3.41 -3.56 -8.23
C TYR A 24 4.47 -2.52 -8.57
N SER A 25 4.41 -1.36 -7.92
CA SER A 25 5.37 -0.25 -8.09
C SER A 25 5.64 0.46 -6.76
N GLU A 26 6.66 1.32 -6.73
CA GLU A 26 7.01 2.17 -5.56
C GLU A 26 7.14 1.36 -4.24
N ILE A 27 7.77 0.18 -4.31
CA ILE A 27 7.90 -0.72 -3.16
C ILE A 27 8.80 -0.10 -2.08
N ARG A 28 8.35 -0.22 -0.83
CA ARG A 28 9.06 0.21 0.37
C ARG A 28 9.02 -0.89 1.44
N ASP A 29 10.18 -1.14 2.05
CA ASP A 29 10.30 -1.93 3.28
C ASP A 29 9.83 -1.09 4.48
N LEU A 30 8.95 -1.64 5.33
CA LEU A 30 8.48 -0.98 6.55
C LEU A 30 9.32 -1.31 7.79
N GLU A 31 10.43 -2.05 7.64
CA GLU A 31 11.41 -2.41 8.67
C GLU A 31 10.88 -3.28 9.83
N ASP A 32 9.64 -3.76 9.73
CA ASP A 32 8.99 -4.64 10.70
C ASP A 32 8.57 -6.00 10.09
N GLY A 33 9.15 -6.34 8.94
CA GLY A 33 8.82 -7.54 8.17
C GLY A 33 7.62 -7.38 7.22
N ARG A 34 7.06 -6.17 7.13
CA ARG A 34 6.02 -5.80 6.16
C ARG A 34 6.58 -4.97 5.01
N PHE A 35 5.83 -4.94 3.91
CA PHE A 35 6.07 -4.03 2.80
C PHE A 35 4.85 -3.13 2.57
N ALA A 36 5.09 -1.99 1.92
CA ALA A 36 4.07 -1.15 1.32
C ALA A 36 4.45 -0.84 -0.13
N CYS A 37 3.46 -0.70 -1.01
CA CYS A 37 3.68 -0.44 -2.43
C CYS A 37 2.39 0.05 -3.10
N LEU A 38 2.50 0.46 -4.36
CA LEU A 38 1.36 0.83 -5.18
C LEU A 38 0.97 -0.28 -6.15
N LEU A 39 -0.34 -0.44 -6.35
CA LEU A 39 -0.92 -1.29 -7.40
C LEU A 39 -2.02 -0.53 -8.13
N ASP A 40 -1.88 -0.41 -9.44
CA ASP A 40 -2.94 0.14 -10.30
C ASP A 40 -4.05 -0.90 -10.48
N LEU A 41 -5.25 -0.50 -10.12
CA LEU A 41 -6.48 -1.24 -10.39
C LEU A 41 -7.19 -0.60 -11.59
N MET A 42 -8.24 -1.25 -12.09
CA MET A 42 -8.94 -0.82 -13.30
C MET A 42 -9.40 0.66 -13.29
N PHE A 43 -9.66 1.26 -12.13
CA PHE A 43 -10.14 2.66 -12.00
C PHE A 43 -9.49 3.48 -10.88
N THR A 44 -8.60 2.89 -10.09
CA THR A 44 -8.05 3.48 -8.87
C THR A 44 -6.64 2.96 -8.67
N THR A 45 -5.79 3.69 -7.96
CA THR A 45 -4.50 3.16 -7.47
C THR A 45 -4.64 2.84 -6.00
N ALA A 46 -4.04 1.75 -5.54
CA ALA A 46 -4.10 1.37 -4.13
C ALA A 46 -2.71 1.32 -3.50
N ILE A 47 -2.59 1.80 -2.26
CA ILE A 47 -1.51 1.39 -1.38
C ILE A 47 -1.86 -0.02 -0.90
N ILE A 48 -0.99 -0.98 -1.16
CA ILE A 48 -1.08 -2.36 -0.69
C ILE A 48 -0.08 -2.54 0.45
N VAL A 49 -0.48 -3.27 1.50
CA VAL A 49 0.42 -3.72 2.56
C VAL A 49 0.32 -5.21 2.79
N GLY A 50 1.45 -5.84 3.06
CA GLY A 50 1.51 -7.28 3.32
C GLY A 50 2.82 -7.70 3.97
N ARG A 51 2.98 -9.00 4.17
CA ARG A 51 4.19 -9.60 4.76
C ARG A 51 5.22 -9.89 3.68
N ILE A 52 6.48 -9.58 3.96
CA ILE A 52 7.58 -9.93 3.06
C ILE A 52 7.64 -11.47 2.92
N GLY A 53 7.65 -11.95 1.68
CA GLY A 53 7.69 -13.38 1.36
C GLY A 53 6.32 -14.04 1.20
N ASP A 54 5.22 -13.34 1.48
CA ASP A 54 3.88 -13.86 1.16
C ASP A 54 3.56 -13.64 -0.33
N THR A 55 3.61 -14.72 -1.11
CA THR A 55 3.31 -14.70 -2.55
C THR A 55 1.84 -15.02 -2.86
N SER A 56 0.98 -15.17 -1.84
CA SER A 56 -0.41 -15.59 -2.00
C SER A 56 -1.41 -14.43 -1.93
N GLY A 57 -1.01 -13.28 -1.38
CA GLY A 57 -1.88 -12.13 -1.24
C GLY A 57 -1.22 -10.96 -0.50
N TYR A 58 -2.07 -10.14 0.10
CA TYR A 58 -1.70 -8.98 0.91
C TYR A 58 -2.67 -8.86 2.10
N ASP A 59 -2.25 -8.13 3.13
CA ASP A 59 -2.99 -7.99 4.39
C ASP A 59 -4.10 -6.94 4.29
N ASP A 60 -3.80 -5.77 3.71
CA ASP A 60 -4.76 -4.66 3.59
C ASP A 60 -4.45 -3.74 2.39
N ARG A 61 -5.39 -2.85 2.07
CA ARG A 61 -5.21 -1.81 1.05
C ARG A 61 -6.08 -0.58 1.24
N TRP A 62 -5.58 0.56 0.78
CA TRP A 62 -6.33 1.81 0.71
C TRP A 62 -6.35 2.33 -0.72
N CYS A 63 -7.55 2.60 -1.25
CA CYS A 63 -7.74 3.02 -2.63
C CYS A 63 -7.82 4.54 -2.76
N TYR A 64 -7.13 5.04 -3.79
CA TYR A 64 -6.97 6.43 -4.17
C TYR A 64 -7.52 6.64 -5.58
N LYS A 65 -7.98 7.86 -5.84
CA LYS A 65 -8.58 8.22 -7.13
C LYS A 65 -7.54 8.24 -8.26
N THR A 66 -6.30 8.62 -7.95
CA THR A 66 -5.20 8.68 -8.92
C THR A 66 -3.92 8.09 -8.34
N TYR A 67 -2.98 7.80 -9.23
CA TYR A 67 -1.66 7.31 -8.89
C TYR A 67 -0.88 8.33 -8.04
N GLU A 68 -0.92 9.61 -8.41
CA GLU A 68 -0.19 10.69 -7.72
C GLU A 68 -0.64 10.81 -6.27
N MET A 69 -1.95 10.77 -6.01
CA MET A 69 -2.48 10.79 -4.65
C MET A 69 -1.98 9.61 -3.82
N ALA A 70 -1.95 8.41 -4.42
CA ALA A 70 -1.46 7.22 -3.73
C ALA A 70 0.05 7.30 -3.45
N LYS A 71 0.83 7.83 -4.40
CA LYS A 71 2.28 8.01 -4.27
C LYS A 71 2.63 9.04 -3.21
N ASP A 72 1.94 10.18 -3.19
CA ASP A 72 2.15 11.22 -2.18
C ASP A 72 1.79 10.68 -0.79
N ALA A 73 0.66 9.99 -0.66
CA ALA A 73 0.26 9.35 0.59
C ALA A 73 1.24 8.28 1.04
N LEU A 74 1.71 7.40 0.14
CA LEU A 74 2.72 6.38 0.46
C LEU A 74 4.02 7.02 0.94
N THR A 75 4.46 8.08 0.27
CA THR A 75 5.69 8.80 0.61
C THR A 75 5.60 9.46 1.99
N ALA A 76 4.46 10.08 2.31
CA ALA A 76 4.23 10.76 3.58
C ALA A 76 3.99 9.80 4.76
N TRP A 77 3.46 8.60 4.49
CA TRP A 77 3.08 7.65 5.52
C TRP A 77 4.28 6.96 6.16
N ASP A 78 4.28 6.80 7.48
CA ASP A 78 5.34 6.15 8.26
C ASP A 78 5.17 4.62 8.40
N GLY A 79 4.09 4.06 7.86
CA GLY A 79 3.79 2.61 7.95
C GLY A 79 2.99 2.22 9.21
N VAL A 80 2.59 3.18 10.04
CA VAL A 80 1.77 2.97 11.24
C VAL A 80 0.35 3.49 11.02
N GLY A 81 -0.65 2.72 11.43
CA GLY A 81 -2.05 3.10 11.26
C GLY A 81 -2.52 3.05 9.79
N GLU A 82 -3.26 4.07 9.37
CA GLU A 82 -3.76 4.20 8.00
C GLU A 82 -3.01 5.36 7.31
N PRO A 83 -2.64 5.23 6.03
CA PRO A 83 -2.22 6.40 5.25
C PRO A 83 -3.40 7.37 5.08
N ASP A 84 -3.11 8.64 4.85
CA ASP A 84 -4.14 9.65 4.61
C ASP A 84 -4.59 9.68 3.13
N GLY A 85 -5.68 10.41 2.85
CA GLY A 85 -6.13 10.75 1.48
C GLY A 85 -6.85 9.65 0.70
N TRP A 86 -7.02 8.44 1.24
CA TRP A 86 -7.78 7.38 0.58
C TRP A 86 -9.28 7.66 0.59
N HIS A 87 -10.00 7.19 -0.44
CA HIS A 87 -11.45 7.34 -0.56
C HIS A 87 -12.22 6.03 -0.35
N ARG A 88 -11.54 4.88 -0.39
CA ARG A 88 -12.15 3.58 -0.06
C ARG A 88 -11.17 2.65 0.66
N HIS A 89 -11.63 2.06 1.76
CA HIS A 89 -10.94 1.00 2.49
C HIS A 89 -11.76 -0.31 2.37
N PRO A 90 -11.39 -1.22 1.45
CA PRO A 90 -12.23 -2.38 1.12
C PRO A 90 -12.44 -3.36 2.26
N LEU A 91 -11.46 -3.52 3.16
CA LEU A 91 -11.53 -4.46 4.28
C LEU A 91 -12.64 -4.09 5.28
N THR A 92 -12.81 -2.80 5.56
CA THR A 92 -13.80 -2.29 6.53
C THR A 92 -15.09 -1.80 5.87
N GLY A 93 -15.10 -1.63 4.55
CA GLY A 93 -16.21 -1.01 3.82
C GLY A 93 -16.31 0.51 4.01
N ARG A 94 -15.33 1.15 4.68
CA ARG A 94 -15.28 2.60 4.86
C ARG A 94 -15.05 3.32 3.54
N ARG A 95 -15.67 4.49 3.42
CA ARG A 95 -15.52 5.43 2.30
C ARG A 95 -15.37 6.84 2.84
N ARG A 96 -14.53 7.61 2.15
CA ARG A 96 -14.28 9.03 2.43
C ARG A 96 -14.57 9.85 1.17
N GLU A 97 -15.24 10.97 1.35
CA GLU A 97 -15.50 11.97 0.31
C GLU A 97 -14.66 13.20 0.58
N PHE A 98 -14.09 13.76 -0.47
CA PHE A 98 -13.25 14.95 -0.42
C PHE A 98 -13.84 16.01 -1.34
N ASP A 99 -13.69 17.28 -0.96
CA ASP A 99 -14.00 18.39 -1.87
C ASP A 99 -12.90 18.58 -2.92
N ASP A 100 -13.06 19.60 -3.78
CA ASP A 100 -12.10 19.92 -4.84
C ASP A 100 -10.75 20.44 -4.30
N LEU A 101 -10.67 20.81 -3.02
CA LEU A 101 -9.43 21.20 -2.35
C LEU A 101 -8.72 20.01 -1.68
N GLY A 102 -9.34 18.82 -1.70
CA GLY A 102 -8.82 17.63 -1.06
C GLY A 102 -9.15 17.53 0.43
N GLU A 103 -10.06 18.36 0.93
CA GLU A 103 -10.47 18.35 2.34
C GLU A 103 -11.56 17.29 2.56
N LEU A 104 -11.42 16.52 3.64
CA LEU A 104 -12.40 15.48 3.99
C LEU A 104 -13.74 16.12 4.34
N THR A 105 -14.77 15.82 3.57
CA THR A 105 -16.13 16.34 3.80
C THR A 105 -17.03 15.33 4.48
N ARG A 106 -16.79 14.04 4.27
CA ARG A 106 -17.61 12.97 4.84
C ARG A 106 -16.87 11.66 4.96
N GLU A 107 -17.18 10.91 6.01
CA GLU A 107 -16.84 9.50 6.13
C GLU A 107 -18.09 8.66 6.45
N TYR A 108 -18.19 7.47 5.88
CA TYR A 108 -19.28 6.53 6.12
C TYR A 108 -18.85 5.07 5.84
N VAL A 109 -19.60 4.11 6.37
CA VAL A 109 -19.46 2.68 6.10
C VAL A 109 -20.57 2.26 5.14
N THR A 110 -20.22 1.55 4.06
CA THR A 110 -21.22 0.97 3.16
C THR A 110 -21.43 -0.50 3.52
N THR A 111 -22.63 -0.86 3.99
CA THR A 111 -23.09 -2.24 4.18
C THR A 111 -23.32 -2.96 2.88
#